data_AF-A0A1M6EM73-F1
#
_entry.id   AF-A0A1M6EM73-F1
#
_cell.length_a   1.000
_cell.length_b   1.000
_cell.length_c   1.000
_cell.angle_alpha   90.00
_cell.angle_beta   90.00
_cell.angle_gamma   90.00
#
_symmetry.space_group_name_H-M   'P 1'
#
loop_
_entity.id
_entity.type
_entity.pdbx_description
1 polymer ?
#
loop_
_entity_poly.entity_id
_entity_poly.type
_entity_poly.pdbx_seq_one_letter_code
_entity_poly.pdbx_strand_id
1 'polypeptide(L)'
;MKFESRKVRKKKNRKKRRVFLAVTLAIILVSIGCVATKLYNLVYTKNKVVQATIFEGEDNQSNKGKDIENGVQEPEQNDENNKSDEKNYNSEIIKGKNVSKEGSKYSIDRNEVSKMLSKDYKSDGKKIVFLTFDDGPSNQNTGDVLEILKSKDVKATFFVLGRNIKTKNGAELLKREFNEGHAIGNHSYSHNFKKLYPANRVDIPYFMKEIEDTNAIMKDVLGNEFDTKVVRMPGGHMSRAYYNDPNLSNLNATFAKENISSIDWNSLNGDAEGKKYSNQDMLNYVQKTSNGKEKVVILMHDSEGKIKTKEILPQVIDYFKNKGYEFKTIS
;
A
#
# COMPACT_ATOMS: atom_id res chain seq x y z
N MET A 1 -26.23 -66.78 -1.88
CA MET A 1 -25.84 -66.01 -0.67
C MET A 1 -24.45 -66.46 -0.24
N LYS A 2 -23.37 -65.71 -0.51
CA LYS A 2 -22.00 -66.14 -0.17
C LYS A 2 -21.67 -65.81 1.29
N PHE A 3 -21.51 -66.83 2.13
CA PHE A 3 -21.05 -66.66 3.52
C PHE A 3 -19.57 -66.29 3.55
N GLU A 4 -19.26 -65.03 3.89
CA GLU A 4 -17.89 -64.56 4.09
C GLU A 4 -17.28 -65.26 5.32
N SER A 5 -16.12 -65.90 5.15
CA SER A 5 -15.52 -66.72 6.22
C SER A 5 -15.13 -65.87 7.44
N ARG A 6 -15.31 -66.41 8.65
CA ARG A 6 -15.01 -65.71 9.93
C ARG A 6 -13.58 -65.13 9.98
N LYS A 7 -12.61 -65.74 9.28
CA LYS A 7 -11.23 -65.24 9.18
C LYS A 7 -11.11 -63.95 8.36
N VAL A 8 -11.84 -63.84 7.24
CA VAL A 8 -11.84 -62.65 6.38
C VAL A 8 -12.50 -61.47 7.09
N ARG A 9 -13.63 -61.71 7.78
CA ARG A 9 -14.32 -60.68 8.60
C ARG A 9 -13.45 -60.14 9.73
N LYS A 10 -12.69 -61.00 10.42
CA LYS A 10 -11.72 -60.57 11.45
C LYS A 10 -10.57 -59.73 10.87
N LYS A 11 -10.04 -60.06 9.69
CA LYS A 11 -8.97 -59.29 9.01
C LYS A 11 -9.46 -57.91 8.57
N LYS A 12 -10.68 -57.82 8.02
CA LYS A 12 -11.31 -56.55 7.61
C LYS A 12 -11.58 -55.63 8.81
N ASN A 13 -12.05 -56.17 9.93
CA ASN A 13 -12.27 -55.41 11.16
C ASN A 13 -10.96 -54.91 11.80
N ARG A 14 -9.87 -55.70 11.74
CA ARG A 14 -8.54 -55.25 12.17
C ARG A 14 -8.00 -54.11 11.29
N LYS A 15 -8.18 -54.19 9.96
CA LYS A 15 -7.79 -53.11 9.04
C LYS A 15 -8.59 -51.83 9.31
N LYS A 16 -9.91 -51.93 9.50
CA LYS A 16 -10.76 -50.79 9.86
C LYS A 16 -10.35 -50.14 11.18
N ARG A 17 -10.05 -50.92 12.23
CA ARG A 17 -9.54 -50.40 13.51
C ARG A 17 -8.20 -49.67 13.37
N ARG A 18 -7.27 -50.18 12.56
CA ARG A 18 -5.98 -49.53 12.30
C ARG A 18 -6.14 -48.21 11.54
N VAL A 19 -7.00 -48.18 10.53
CA VAL A 19 -7.31 -46.94 9.78
C VAL A 19 -7.98 -45.92 10.70
N PHE A 20 -8.95 -46.34 11.51
CA PHE A 20 -9.59 -45.45 12.48
C PHE A 20 -8.56 -44.86 13.45
N LEU A 21 -7.72 -45.67 14.08
CA LEU A 21 -6.65 -45.20 14.98
C LEU A 21 -5.68 -44.21 14.29
N ALA A 22 -5.29 -44.49 13.04
CA ALA A 22 -4.40 -43.60 12.29
C ALA A 22 -5.05 -42.23 12.01
N VAL A 23 -6.35 -42.21 11.68
CA VAL A 23 -7.11 -40.98 11.48
C VAL A 23 -7.28 -40.22 12.79
N THR A 24 -7.57 -40.90 13.91
CA THR A 24 -7.69 -40.23 15.22
C THR A 24 -6.36 -39.62 15.66
N LEU A 25 -5.24 -40.33 15.47
CA LEU A 25 -3.89 -39.82 15.75
C LEU A 25 -3.53 -38.61 14.87
N ALA A 26 -3.87 -38.64 13.59
CA ALA A 26 -3.64 -37.51 12.69
C ALA A 26 -4.44 -36.27 13.12
N ILE A 27 -5.70 -36.43 13.53
CA ILE A 27 -6.53 -35.34 14.03
C ILE A 27 -5.92 -34.76 15.31
N ILE A 28 -5.49 -35.60 16.26
CA ILE A 28 -4.85 -35.13 17.51
C ILE A 28 -3.57 -34.33 17.22
N LEU A 29 -2.73 -34.79 16.28
CA LEU A 29 -1.49 -34.08 15.90
C LEU A 29 -1.79 -32.71 15.27
N VAL A 30 -2.82 -32.60 14.43
CA VAL A 30 -3.26 -31.31 13.87
C VAL A 30 -3.78 -30.38 14.97
N SER A 31 -4.58 -30.89 15.92
CA SER A 31 -5.08 -30.13 17.06
C SER A 31 -3.95 -29.57 17.93
N ILE A 32 -2.95 -30.40 18.25
CA ILE A 32 -1.77 -29.99 19.03
C ILE A 32 -0.97 -28.93 18.26
N GLY A 33 -0.80 -29.11 16.95
CA GLY A 33 -0.15 -28.12 16.08
C GLY A 33 -0.84 -26.75 16.13
N CYS A 34 -2.17 -26.72 15.98
CA CYS A 34 -2.94 -25.47 16.04
C CYS A 34 -2.85 -24.77 17.41
N VAL A 35 -2.85 -25.53 18.51
CA VAL A 35 -2.69 -24.98 19.86
C VAL A 35 -1.27 -24.42 20.06
N ALA A 36 -0.25 -25.15 19.61
CA ALA A 36 1.14 -24.69 19.65
C ALA A 36 1.35 -23.41 18.84
N THR A 37 0.74 -23.29 17.65
CA THR A 37 0.80 -22.06 16.83
C THR A 37 0.12 -20.88 17.52
N LYS A 38 -1.04 -21.09 18.16
CA LYS A 38 -1.72 -20.04 18.93
C LYS A 38 -0.91 -19.59 20.14
N LEU A 39 -0.32 -20.52 20.88
CA LEU A 39 0.56 -20.22 22.02
C LEU A 39 1.83 -19.50 21.59
N TYR A 40 2.47 -19.96 20.50
CA TYR A 40 3.63 -19.29 19.92
C TYR A 40 3.30 -17.85 19.51
N ASN A 41 2.18 -17.66 18.80
CA ASN A 41 1.74 -16.32 18.40
C ASN A 41 1.44 -15.43 19.61
N LEU A 42 0.80 -15.96 20.66
CA LEU A 42 0.50 -15.22 21.88
C LEU A 42 1.78 -14.76 22.61
N VAL A 43 2.75 -15.66 22.80
CA VAL A 43 4.05 -15.35 23.42
C VAL A 43 4.84 -14.36 22.56
N TYR A 44 4.85 -14.57 21.24
CA TYR A 44 5.52 -13.67 20.30
C TYR A 44 4.91 -12.25 20.33
N THR A 45 3.58 -12.12 20.34
CA THR A 45 2.92 -10.82 20.49
C THR A 45 3.20 -10.18 21.84
N LYS A 46 3.22 -10.95 22.94
CA LYS A 46 3.50 -10.41 24.28
C LYS A 46 4.93 -9.87 24.39
N ASN A 47 5.92 -10.57 23.84
CA ASN A 47 7.32 -10.12 23.85
C ASN A 47 7.55 -8.88 22.97
N LYS A 48 6.84 -8.76 21.84
CA LYS A 48 6.93 -7.56 20.98
C LYS A 48 6.30 -6.32 21.65
N VAL A 49 5.23 -6.51 22.42
CA VAL A 49 4.64 -5.42 23.23
C VAL A 49 5.61 -5.00 24.34
N VAL A 50 6.24 -5.93 25.06
CA VAL A 50 7.21 -5.61 26.13
C VAL A 50 8.45 -4.89 25.59
N GLN A 51 8.96 -5.26 24.40
CA GLN A 51 10.05 -4.51 23.77
C GLN A 51 9.63 -3.10 23.32
N ALA A 52 8.40 -2.92 22.83
CA ALA A 52 7.91 -1.60 22.46
C ALA A 52 7.76 -0.66 23.67
N THR A 53 7.42 -1.19 24.87
CA THR A 53 7.29 -0.36 26.08
C THR A 53 8.63 0.04 26.72
N ILE A 54 9.73 -0.68 26.44
CA ILE A 54 11.05 -0.39 27.02
C ILE A 54 11.81 0.69 26.22
N PHE A 55 11.43 0.96 24.95
CA PHE A 55 12.10 1.95 24.10
C PHE A 55 11.51 3.39 24.18
N GLU A 56 10.43 3.63 24.93
CA GLU A 56 9.80 4.96 25.06
C GLU A 56 10.12 5.69 26.38
N GLY A 57 11.08 5.21 27.17
CA GLY A 57 11.41 5.83 28.45
C GLY A 57 12.90 5.85 28.74
N GLU A 58 13.64 6.78 28.14
CA GLU A 58 14.85 7.42 28.70
C GLU A 58 15.38 8.46 27.68
N ASP A 59 15.14 9.74 27.98
CA ASP A 59 16.15 10.82 27.93
C ASP A 59 15.46 12.19 27.94
N ASN A 60 15.29 12.74 29.15
CA ASN A 60 15.02 14.15 29.35
C ASN A 60 15.60 14.56 30.71
N GLN A 61 16.87 14.96 30.75
CA GLN A 61 17.34 15.99 31.69
C GLN A 61 18.77 16.49 31.39
N SER A 62 18.84 17.82 31.20
CA SER A 62 19.86 18.73 31.76
C SER A 62 21.33 18.60 31.31
N ASN A 63 21.83 19.65 30.65
CA ASN A 63 22.88 20.44 31.32
C ASN A 63 22.97 21.90 30.84
N LYS A 64 23.12 22.80 31.82
CA LYS A 64 23.42 24.23 31.70
C LYS A 64 24.94 24.46 31.61
N GLY A 65 25.33 25.36 30.73
CA GLY A 65 26.37 26.38 30.96
C GLY A 65 27.84 26.01 30.76
N LYS A 66 28.49 26.68 29.79
CA LYS A 66 29.65 27.55 30.04
C LYS A 66 30.06 28.29 28.76
N ASP A 67 30.15 29.62 28.91
CA ASP A 67 30.70 30.57 27.95
C ASP A 67 32.20 30.35 27.76
N ILE A 68 32.69 30.41 26.51
CA ILE A 68 34.04 30.90 26.16
C ILE A 68 33.93 31.59 24.80
N GLU A 69 34.08 32.91 24.79
CA GLU A 69 34.46 33.71 23.62
C GLU A 69 35.89 33.34 23.19
N ASN A 70 36.10 33.17 21.88
CA ASN A 70 37.26 33.71 21.18
C ASN A 70 37.03 33.59 19.67
N GLY A 71 37.26 34.69 18.97
CA GLY A 71 36.99 34.82 17.55
C GLY A 71 38.12 34.36 16.64
N VAL A 72 37.85 34.63 15.35
CA VAL A 72 38.76 34.85 14.23
C VAL A 72 38.81 33.74 13.17
N GLN A 73 38.43 34.21 11.96
CA GLN A 73 38.78 33.80 10.59
C GLN A 73 37.97 32.72 9.87
N GLU A 74 37.19 33.20 8.89
CA GLU A 74 36.88 32.54 7.63
C GLU A 74 38.14 31.97 6.96
N PRO A 75 37.97 30.91 6.16
CA PRO A 75 38.30 31.11 4.76
C PRO A 75 37.26 30.53 3.78
N GLU A 76 37.00 31.36 2.78
CA GLU A 76 36.78 31.10 1.35
C GLU A 76 36.40 29.69 0.86
N GLN A 77 35.35 29.74 0.03
CA GLN A 77 34.89 28.83 -1.02
C GLN A 77 35.91 27.82 -1.57
N ASN A 78 35.42 26.60 -1.79
CA ASN A 78 35.63 25.90 -3.05
C ASN A 78 34.36 25.15 -3.45
N ASP A 79 33.64 25.78 -4.37
CA ASP A 79 32.62 25.18 -5.22
C ASP A 79 33.28 24.13 -6.13
N GLU A 80 32.83 22.88 -6.07
CA GLU A 80 32.97 21.96 -7.21
C GLU A 80 31.79 20.98 -7.29
N ASN A 81 30.86 21.34 -8.17
CA ASN A 81 30.09 20.46 -9.06
C ASN A 81 29.33 19.26 -8.47
N ASN A 82 28.07 19.50 -8.11
CA ASN A 82 26.99 18.55 -8.38
C ASN A 82 25.85 19.29 -9.11
N LYS A 83 26.05 19.52 -10.42
CA LYS A 83 24.93 19.78 -11.33
C LYS A 83 24.18 18.46 -11.52
N SER A 84 23.25 18.16 -10.64
CA SER A 84 22.12 17.33 -11.01
C SER A 84 21.28 18.15 -11.98
N ASP A 85 20.95 17.56 -13.13
CA ASP A 85 20.07 18.14 -14.12
C ASP A 85 18.68 18.37 -13.52
N GLU A 86 18.47 19.53 -12.89
CA GLU A 86 17.15 20.09 -12.62
C GLU A 86 16.51 20.39 -13.98
N LYS A 87 15.89 19.37 -14.56
CA LYS A 87 14.80 19.61 -15.51
C LYS A 87 13.80 20.47 -14.74
N ASN A 88 13.75 21.74 -15.12
CA ASN A 88 12.82 22.73 -14.62
C ASN A 88 11.40 22.27 -15.01
N TYR A 89 10.82 21.35 -14.22
CA TYR A 89 9.44 20.96 -14.34
C TYR A 89 8.63 22.21 -13.98
N ASN A 90 8.21 22.94 -15.00
CA ASN A 90 7.22 23.98 -14.85
C ASN A 90 5.88 23.27 -14.58
N SER A 91 5.73 22.75 -13.35
CA SER A 91 4.65 21.88 -12.88
C SER A 91 3.40 22.71 -12.62
N GLU A 92 2.94 23.41 -13.66
CA GLU A 92 1.73 24.20 -13.60
C GLU A 92 0.58 23.30 -13.14
N ILE A 93 -0.04 23.67 -12.01
CA ILE A 93 -1.15 22.93 -11.43
C ILE A 93 -2.39 23.21 -12.26
N ILE A 94 -3.10 22.17 -12.67
CA ILE A 94 -4.46 22.33 -13.20
C ILE A 94 -5.37 22.48 -11.99
N LYS A 95 -6.10 23.60 -11.92
CA LYS A 95 -7.05 23.88 -10.84
C LYS A 95 -7.97 22.69 -10.54
N GLY A 96 -8.00 22.27 -9.28
CA GLY A 96 -8.85 21.20 -8.78
C GLY A 96 -8.45 19.80 -9.27
N LYS A 97 -7.21 19.62 -9.72
CA LYS A 97 -6.65 18.32 -10.12
C LYS A 97 -5.57 17.88 -9.17
N ASN A 98 -5.37 16.56 -9.14
CA ASN A 98 -4.39 15.89 -8.29
C ASN A 98 -3.08 15.54 -9.02
N VAL A 99 -2.86 16.18 -10.18
CA VAL A 99 -1.78 15.90 -11.11
C VAL A 99 -1.37 17.21 -11.79
N SER A 100 -0.08 17.35 -12.11
CA SER A 100 0.43 18.50 -12.85
C SER A 100 -0.06 18.51 -14.31
N LYS A 101 0.05 19.65 -14.98
CA LYS A 101 -0.30 19.80 -16.41
C LYS A 101 0.44 18.82 -17.33
N GLU A 102 1.69 18.51 -17.02
CA GLU A 102 2.44 17.48 -17.76
C GLU A 102 1.94 16.07 -17.44
N GLY A 103 1.67 15.79 -16.15
CA GLY A 103 1.14 14.50 -15.72
C GLY A 103 -0.26 14.19 -16.26
N SER A 104 -1.09 15.21 -16.55
CA SER A 104 -2.46 15.00 -17.03
C SER A 104 -2.55 14.32 -18.39
N LYS A 105 -1.44 14.28 -19.17
CA LYS A 105 -1.35 13.51 -20.42
C LYS A 105 -1.44 12.00 -20.19
N TYR A 106 -1.14 11.56 -18.96
CA TYR A 106 -1.13 10.15 -18.55
C TYR A 106 -2.31 9.78 -17.68
N SER A 107 -3.16 10.74 -17.26
CA SER A 107 -4.22 10.48 -16.30
C SER A 107 -5.53 10.04 -16.96
N ILE A 108 -6.26 9.18 -16.26
CA ILE A 108 -7.62 8.76 -16.59
C ILE A 108 -8.53 9.17 -15.43
N ASP A 109 -9.75 9.62 -15.75
CA ASP A 109 -10.72 10.03 -14.74
C ASP A 109 -11.03 8.88 -13.79
N ARG A 110 -10.99 9.14 -12.48
CA ARG A 110 -11.23 8.15 -11.43
C ARG A 110 -12.54 7.39 -11.58
N ASN A 111 -13.62 8.00 -12.10
CA ASN A 111 -14.88 7.30 -12.31
C ASN A 111 -14.81 6.37 -13.51
N GLU A 112 -14.02 6.72 -14.53
CA GLU A 112 -13.71 5.80 -15.63
C GLU A 112 -12.89 4.62 -15.13
N VAL A 113 -11.88 4.86 -14.28
CA VAL A 113 -11.11 3.78 -13.62
C VAL A 113 -12.03 2.89 -12.77
N SER A 114 -12.94 3.45 -11.97
CA SER A 114 -13.92 2.67 -11.22
C SER A 114 -14.78 1.79 -12.13
N LYS A 115 -15.22 2.30 -13.29
CA LYS A 115 -15.97 1.53 -14.29
C LYS A 115 -15.10 0.42 -14.91
N MET A 116 -13.83 0.70 -15.21
CA MET A 116 -12.86 -0.28 -15.73
C MET A 116 -12.63 -1.46 -14.77
N LEU A 117 -12.76 -1.24 -13.47
CA LEU A 117 -12.63 -2.28 -12.45
C LEU A 117 -13.94 -3.01 -12.14
N SER A 118 -15.06 -2.52 -12.64
CA SER A 118 -16.38 -3.14 -12.42
C SER A 118 -16.53 -4.44 -13.20
N LYS A 119 -17.41 -5.32 -12.73
CA LYS A 119 -17.73 -6.59 -13.42
C LYS A 119 -18.41 -6.39 -14.77
N ASP A 120 -19.00 -5.22 -14.99
CA ASP A 120 -19.75 -4.89 -16.21
C ASP A 120 -18.86 -4.23 -17.28
N TYR A 121 -17.55 -4.10 -17.01
CA TYR A 121 -16.60 -3.57 -17.98
C TYR A 121 -16.57 -4.43 -19.25
N LYS A 122 -16.81 -3.79 -20.39
CA LYS A 122 -16.67 -4.41 -21.71
C LYS A 122 -15.28 -4.09 -22.25
N SER A 123 -14.54 -5.13 -22.63
CA SER A 123 -13.23 -5.01 -23.27
C SER A 123 -13.28 -4.06 -24.47
N ASP A 124 -12.30 -3.16 -24.51
CA ASP A 124 -12.00 -2.26 -25.62
C ASP A 124 -10.71 -2.67 -26.36
N GLY A 125 -10.13 -3.82 -25.98
CA GLY A 125 -8.85 -4.34 -26.48
C GLY A 125 -7.61 -3.59 -26.00
N LYS A 126 -7.73 -2.47 -25.29
CA LYS A 126 -6.57 -1.69 -24.80
C LYS A 126 -6.05 -2.26 -23.50
N LYS A 127 -4.74 -2.43 -23.38
CA LYS A 127 -4.10 -2.85 -22.13
C LYS A 127 -3.57 -1.65 -21.36
N ILE A 128 -4.07 -1.43 -20.16
CA ILE A 128 -3.71 -0.29 -19.30
C ILE A 128 -3.31 -0.80 -17.93
N VAL A 129 -2.16 -0.32 -17.44
CA VAL A 129 -1.69 -0.57 -16.08
C VAL A 129 -1.57 0.75 -15.33
N PHE A 130 -2.11 0.76 -14.11
CA PHE A 130 -1.93 1.82 -13.13
C PHE A 130 -1.03 1.28 -12.03
N LEU A 131 0.22 1.74 -12.02
CA LEU A 131 1.11 1.51 -10.88
C LEU A 131 0.60 2.37 -9.73
N THR A 132 0.29 1.75 -8.59
CA THR A 132 -0.18 2.48 -7.42
C THR A 132 0.63 2.11 -6.18
N PHE A 133 0.98 3.11 -5.38
CA PHE A 133 1.76 2.96 -4.16
C PHE A 133 0.99 3.55 -2.98
N ASP A 134 0.80 2.75 -1.93
CA ASP A 134 0.14 3.17 -0.69
C ASP A 134 1.18 3.40 0.42
N ASP A 135 0.78 4.18 1.42
CA ASP A 135 1.49 4.44 2.68
C ASP A 135 2.73 5.35 2.59
N GLY A 136 3.06 5.91 1.43
CA GLY A 136 4.08 6.95 1.28
C GLY A 136 3.63 8.35 1.75
N PRO A 137 4.48 9.37 1.60
CA PRO A 137 5.89 9.27 1.24
C PRO A 137 6.74 8.71 2.39
N SER A 138 7.78 7.92 2.10
CA SER A 138 8.74 7.42 3.09
C SER A 138 10.16 7.83 2.76
N ASN A 139 10.98 7.99 3.79
CA ASN A 139 12.39 8.36 3.63
C ASN A 139 13.19 7.23 2.98
N GLN A 140 12.79 5.98 3.24
CA GLN A 140 13.54 4.81 2.80
C GLN A 140 13.25 4.38 1.36
N ASN A 141 12.04 4.59 0.83
CA ASN A 141 11.63 3.95 -0.42
C ASN A 141 11.09 4.91 -1.50
N THR A 142 10.37 5.98 -1.15
CA THR A 142 9.70 6.83 -2.15
C THR A 142 10.70 7.47 -3.13
N GLY A 143 11.83 7.99 -2.63
CA GLY A 143 12.87 8.56 -3.50
C GLY A 143 13.40 7.58 -4.55
N ASP A 144 13.73 6.35 -4.13
CA ASP A 144 14.22 5.31 -5.05
C ASP A 144 13.14 4.86 -6.04
N VAL A 145 11.88 4.78 -5.58
CA VAL A 145 10.74 4.48 -6.45
C VAL A 145 10.61 5.55 -7.54
N LEU A 146 10.73 6.83 -7.20
CA LEU A 146 10.70 7.93 -8.18
C LEU A 146 11.84 7.83 -9.19
N GLU A 147 13.07 7.56 -8.75
CA GLU A 147 14.20 7.35 -9.67
C GLU A 147 13.98 6.17 -10.64
N ILE A 148 13.42 5.07 -10.14
CA ILE A 148 13.08 3.92 -10.98
C ILE A 148 11.99 4.28 -12.01
N LEU A 149 10.92 4.95 -11.58
CA LEU A 149 9.83 5.36 -12.47
C LEU A 149 10.33 6.33 -13.55
N LYS A 150 11.19 7.28 -13.18
CA LYS A 150 11.85 8.23 -14.08
C LYS A 150 12.77 7.52 -15.08
N SER A 151 13.64 6.62 -14.62
CA SER A 151 14.54 5.86 -15.51
C SER A 151 13.80 4.94 -16.48
N LYS A 152 12.61 4.48 -16.09
CA LYS A 152 11.72 3.68 -16.94
C LYS A 152 10.72 4.51 -17.74
N ASP A 153 10.72 5.83 -17.64
CA ASP A 153 9.79 6.73 -18.31
C ASP A 153 8.31 6.31 -18.16
N VAL A 154 7.89 6.07 -16.92
CA VAL A 154 6.50 5.74 -16.59
C VAL A 154 6.00 6.59 -15.43
N LYS A 155 4.68 6.81 -15.39
CA LYS A 155 4.00 7.53 -14.30
C LYS A 155 3.22 6.56 -13.41
N ALA A 156 2.90 7.00 -12.21
CA ALA A 156 2.26 6.21 -11.15
C ALA A 156 1.28 7.07 -10.35
N THR A 157 0.47 6.44 -9.50
CA THR A 157 -0.41 7.13 -8.55
C THR A 157 0.03 6.81 -7.12
N PHE A 158 0.28 7.83 -6.29
CA PHE A 158 0.71 7.68 -4.91
C PHE A 158 -0.46 8.01 -3.97
N PHE A 159 -0.91 7.04 -3.18
CA PHE A 159 -1.94 7.20 -2.16
C PHE A 159 -1.24 7.52 -0.83
N VAL A 160 -1.14 8.81 -0.53
CA VAL A 160 -0.28 9.32 0.55
C VAL A 160 -0.99 9.41 1.90
N LEU A 161 -0.21 9.24 2.97
CA LEU A 161 -0.65 9.47 4.34
C LEU A 161 -0.30 10.89 4.80
N GLY A 162 -1.29 11.61 5.32
CA GLY A 162 -1.09 12.97 5.84
C GLY A 162 -0.01 13.06 6.93
N ARG A 163 0.08 12.07 7.82
CA ARG A 163 1.14 12.03 8.85
C ARG A 163 2.54 11.89 8.25
N ASN A 164 2.68 11.25 7.09
CA ASN A 164 3.97 10.99 6.47
C ASN A 164 4.50 12.21 5.72
N ILE A 165 3.61 13.05 5.19
CA ILE A 165 3.98 14.34 4.59
C ILE A 165 4.66 15.26 5.62
N LYS A 166 4.32 15.14 6.91
CA LYS A 166 4.91 15.92 8.01
C LYS A 166 6.25 15.38 8.52
N THR A 167 6.77 14.29 7.96
CA THR A 167 8.11 13.80 8.32
C THR A 167 9.20 14.66 7.68
N LYS A 168 10.46 14.46 8.10
CA LYS A 168 11.61 15.29 7.70
C LYS A 168 11.69 15.57 6.19
N ASN A 169 11.48 14.56 5.34
CA ASN A 169 11.57 14.69 3.88
C ASN A 169 10.20 14.53 3.20
N GLY A 170 9.11 14.36 3.95
CA GLY A 170 7.80 14.00 3.41
C GLY A 170 7.24 15.05 2.45
N ALA A 171 7.32 16.33 2.81
CA ALA A 171 6.85 17.43 1.98
C ALA A 171 7.68 17.59 0.68
N GLU A 172 9.00 17.35 0.75
CA GLU A 172 9.88 17.38 -0.42
C GLU A 172 9.55 16.23 -1.38
N LEU A 173 9.39 15.01 -0.85
CA LEU A 173 9.02 13.84 -1.64
C LEU A 173 7.64 14.00 -2.30
N LEU A 174 6.65 14.53 -1.57
CA LEU A 174 5.33 14.84 -2.15
C LEU A 174 5.43 15.84 -3.32
N LYS A 175 6.26 16.90 -3.18
CA LYS A 175 6.53 17.85 -4.27
C LYS A 175 7.17 17.15 -5.47
N ARG A 176 8.11 16.24 -5.24
CA ARG A 176 8.73 15.45 -6.31
C ARG A 176 7.73 14.56 -7.02
N GLU A 177 6.90 13.81 -6.28
CA GLU A 177 5.82 12.99 -6.87
C GLU A 177 4.97 13.83 -7.83
N PHE A 178 4.53 15.02 -7.37
CA PHE A 178 3.70 15.90 -8.19
C PHE A 178 4.45 16.50 -9.40
N ASN A 179 5.65 17.04 -9.17
CA ASN A 179 6.44 17.74 -10.19
C ASN A 179 6.94 16.79 -11.27
N GLU A 180 7.28 15.54 -10.92
CA GLU A 180 7.70 14.51 -11.86
C GLU A 180 6.52 13.91 -12.68
N GLY A 181 5.29 14.40 -12.46
CA GLY A 181 4.12 14.10 -13.27
C GLY A 181 3.30 12.89 -12.81
N HIS A 182 3.48 12.46 -11.55
CA HIS A 182 2.65 11.42 -10.94
C HIS A 182 1.33 12.01 -10.44
N ALA A 183 0.33 11.15 -10.23
CA ALA A 183 -0.94 11.57 -9.62
C ALA A 183 -0.90 11.29 -8.12
N ILE A 184 -1.54 12.17 -7.34
CA ILE A 184 -1.57 12.07 -5.88
C ILE A 184 -2.99 11.71 -5.41
N GLY A 185 -3.13 10.57 -4.76
CA GLY A 185 -4.35 10.13 -4.10
C GLY A 185 -4.25 10.29 -2.58
N ASN A 186 -5.39 10.25 -1.89
CA ASN A 186 -5.46 10.33 -0.44
C ASN A 186 -5.63 8.93 0.19
N HIS A 187 -4.84 8.63 1.23
CA HIS A 187 -4.88 7.35 1.95
C HIS A 187 -5.21 7.48 3.43
N SER A 188 -5.98 8.49 3.84
CA SER A 188 -6.20 8.94 5.23
C SER A 188 -5.01 9.71 5.84
N TYR A 189 -5.15 10.14 7.08
CA TYR A 189 -4.11 10.87 7.80
C TYR A 189 -3.22 9.91 8.58
N SER A 190 -3.82 9.05 9.40
CA SER A 190 -3.10 8.24 10.38
C SER A 190 -2.89 6.79 9.96
N HIS A 191 -3.75 6.26 9.07
CA HIS A 191 -3.86 4.83 8.78
C HIS A 191 -4.19 3.97 10.02
N ASN A 192 -4.83 4.56 11.04
CA ASN A 192 -5.17 3.85 12.28
C ASN A 192 -6.51 3.13 12.16
N PHE A 193 -6.49 1.84 11.82
CA PHE A 193 -7.68 1.00 11.69
C PHE A 193 -8.61 1.02 12.91
N LYS A 194 -8.09 1.16 14.15
CA LYS A 194 -8.94 1.18 15.35
C LYS A 194 -9.80 2.44 15.43
N LYS A 195 -9.31 3.55 14.89
CA LYS A 195 -10.03 4.83 14.85
C LYS A 195 -10.90 4.97 13.59
N LEU A 196 -10.38 4.52 12.44
CA LEU A 196 -11.12 4.54 11.18
C LEU A 196 -12.29 3.55 11.20
N TYR A 197 -12.09 2.38 11.84
CA TYR A 197 -13.05 1.27 11.83
C TYR A 197 -13.31 0.71 13.25
N PRO A 198 -13.80 1.52 14.20
CA PRO A 198 -14.12 1.03 15.55
C PRO A 198 -15.11 -0.14 15.47
N ALA A 199 -14.82 -1.21 16.21
CA ALA A 199 -15.59 -2.47 16.15
C ALA A 199 -15.77 -3.02 14.72
N ASN A 200 -14.77 -2.81 13.84
CA ASN A 200 -14.77 -3.21 12.43
C ASN A 200 -15.88 -2.56 11.59
N ARG A 201 -16.33 -1.36 11.95
CA ARG A 201 -17.30 -0.56 11.17
C ARG A 201 -16.72 0.81 10.91
N VAL A 202 -16.85 1.33 9.70
CA VAL A 202 -16.37 2.66 9.36
C VAL A 202 -17.08 3.72 10.19
N ASP A 203 -16.28 4.54 10.88
CA ASP A 203 -16.73 5.78 11.49
C ASP A 203 -16.66 6.86 10.41
N ILE A 204 -17.79 7.15 9.76
CA ILE A 204 -17.83 8.05 8.60
C ILE A 204 -17.35 9.46 8.95
N PRO A 205 -17.84 10.12 10.02
CA PRO A 205 -17.33 11.44 10.42
C PRO A 205 -15.83 11.45 10.65
N TYR A 206 -15.30 10.47 11.39
CA TYR A 206 -13.86 10.40 11.67
C TYR A 206 -13.05 10.11 10.39
N PHE A 207 -13.53 9.20 9.55
CA PHE A 207 -12.90 8.86 8.27
C PHE A 207 -12.81 10.09 7.36
N MET A 208 -13.92 10.81 7.18
CA MET A 208 -13.97 12.02 6.36
C MET A 208 -13.06 13.12 6.93
N LYS A 209 -12.99 13.27 8.26
CA LYS A 209 -12.03 14.17 8.89
C LYS A 209 -10.59 13.83 8.53
N GLU A 210 -10.19 12.55 8.53
CA GLU A 210 -8.84 12.17 8.12
C GLU A 210 -8.56 12.44 6.64
N ILE A 211 -9.56 12.33 5.76
CA ILE A 211 -9.44 12.74 4.35
C ILE A 211 -9.21 14.25 4.25
N GLU A 212 -10.02 15.05 4.95
CA GLU A 212 -9.93 16.51 4.95
C GLU A 212 -8.60 17.02 5.52
N ASP A 213 -8.16 16.47 6.66
CA ASP A 213 -6.87 16.80 7.28
C ASP A 213 -5.70 16.54 6.31
N THR A 214 -5.70 15.38 5.63
CA THR A 214 -4.68 15.06 4.63
C THR A 214 -4.75 15.96 3.40
N ASN A 215 -5.95 16.28 2.92
CA ASN A 215 -6.15 17.21 1.80
C ASN A 215 -5.63 18.62 2.11
N ALA A 216 -5.84 19.11 3.33
CA ALA A 216 -5.32 20.40 3.77
C ALA A 216 -3.79 20.42 3.74
N ILE A 217 -3.13 19.38 4.27
CA ILE A 217 -1.66 19.28 4.26
C ILE A 217 -1.11 19.19 2.83
N MET A 218 -1.77 18.43 1.94
CA MET A 218 -1.35 18.39 0.53
C MET A 218 -1.47 19.76 -0.13
N LYS A 219 -2.52 20.54 0.16
CA LYS A 219 -2.68 21.92 -0.32
C LYS A 219 -1.60 22.85 0.23
N ASP A 220 -1.25 22.72 1.50
CA ASP A 220 -0.17 23.52 2.11
C ASP A 220 1.19 23.29 1.41
N VAL A 221 1.44 22.05 0.95
CA VAL A 221 2.70 21.66 0.30
C VAL A 221 2.70 21.93 -1.20
N LEU A 222 1.59 21.62 -1.88
CA LEU A 222 1.47 21.66 -3.35
C LEU A 222 0.78 22.91 -3.87
N GLY A 223 0.14 23.72 -3.01
CA GLY A 223 -0.56 24.95 -3.37
C GLY A 223 -2.09 24.81 -3.34
N ASN A 224 -2.77 25.95 -3.13
CA ASN A 224 -4.23 26.00 -2.92
C ASN A 224 -5.10 25.50 -4.08
N GLU A 225 -4.54 25.46 -5.29
CA GLU A 225 -5.22 24.97 -6.49
C GLU A 225 -5.19 23.43 -6.61
N PHE A 226 -4.34 22.75 -5.84
CA PHE A 226 -4.30 21.29 -5.78
C PHE A 226 -5.56 20.76 -5.09
N ASP A 227 -6.20 19.73 -5.65
CA ASP A 227 -7.27 19.00 -4.98
C ASP A 227 -7.29 17.55 -5.45
N THR A 228 -7.58 16.61 -4.55
CA THR A 228 -7.76 15.21 -4.93
C THR A 228 -9.10 14.69 -4.45
N LYS A 229 -9.80 14.06 -5.39
CA LYS A 229 -11.04 13.30 -5.16
C LYS A 229 -10.82 11.80 -5.35
N VAL A 230 -9.57 11.39 -5.52
CA VAL A 230 -9.14 9.99 -5.62
C VAL A 230 -8.71 9.54 -4.23
N VAL A 231 -9.46 8.63 -3.64
CA VAL A 231 -9.17 8.07 -2.32
C VAL A 231 -8.88 6.59 -2.48
N ARG A 232 -8.00 6.04 -1.65
CA ARG A 232 -7.99 4.61 -1.37
C ARG A 232 -8.18 4.44 0.13
N MET A 233 -9.18 3.69 0.55
CA MET A 233 -9.41 3.45 1.97
C MET A 233 -8.28 2.58 2.54
N PRO A 234 -7.76 2.86 3.75
CA PRO A 234 -6.90 1.92 4.49
C PRO A 234 -7.53 0.53 4.55
N GLY A 235 -6.86 -0.46 3.94
CA GLY A 235 -7.35 -1.83 3.80
C GLY A 235 -8.39 -2.08 2.69
N GLY A 236 -8.72 -1.06 1.88
CA GLY A 236 -9.61 -1.15 0.73
C GLY A 236 -11.10 -1.05 1.05
N HIS A 237 -11.86 -0.43 0.15
CA HIS A 237 -13.32 -0.37 0.20
C HIS A 237 -13.94 -1.77 0.13
N MET A 238 -13.36 -2.65 -0.69
CA MET A 238 -13.76 -4.06 -0.82
C MET A 238 -13.73 -4.81 0.51
N SER A 239 -12.86 -4.43 1.45
CA SER A 239 -12.84 -5.04 2.78
C SER A 239 -14.08 -4.67 3.58
N ARG A 240 -14.56 -3.42 3.47
CA ARG A 240 -15.82 -2.99 4.10
C ARG A 240 -17.01 -3.74 3.52
N ALA A 241 -17.01 -3.95 2.19
CA ALA A 241 -18.01 -4.78 1.52
C ALA A 241 -17.94 -6.25 1.99
N TYR A 242 -16.74 -6.82 2.05
CA TYR A 242 -16.53 -8.20 2.51
C TYR A 242 -17.02 -8.43 3.95
N TYR A 243 -16.77 -7.48 4.85
CA TYR A 243 -17.23 -7.56 6.23
C TYR A 243 -18.71 -7.17 6.43
N ASN A 244 -19.45 -6.88 5.35
CA ASN A 244 -20.83 -6.40 5.40
C ASN A 244 -21.00 -5.21 6.36
N ASP A 245 -20.10 -4.23 6.25
CA ASP A 245 -20.14 -3.04 7.09
C ASP A 245 -21.49 -2.32 6.92
N PRO A 246 -22.31 -2.19 7.99
CA PRO A 246 -23.64 -1.59 7.88
C PRO A 246 -23.60 -0.11 7.50
N ASN A 247 -22.45 0.55 7.68
CA ASN A 247 -22.28 1.97 7.36
C ASN A 247 -21.88 2.18 5.88
N LEU A 248 -21.64 1.10 5.12
CA LEU A 248 -21.11 1.20 3.75
C LEU A 248 -22.04 1.97 2.79
N SER A 249 -23.36 1.81 2.90
CA SER A 249 -24.31 2.55 2.06
C SER A 249 -24.25 4.06 2.33
N ASN A 250 -24.18 4.45 3.62
CA ASN A 250 -24.04 5.85 4.02
C ASN A 250 -22.67 6.42 3.63
N LEU A 251 -21.60 5.61 3.72
CA LEU A 251 -20.28 6.01 3.26
C LEU A 251 -20.30 6.28 1.74
N ASN A 252 -20.90 5.37 0.95
CA ASN A 252 -21.01 5.54 -0.50
C ASN A 252 -21.83 6.78 -0.87
N ALA A 253 -22.92 7.07 -0.15
CA ALA A 253 -23.70 8.29 -0.33
C ALA A 253 -22.88 9.55 0.00
N THR A 254 -22.05 9.49 1.05
CA THR A 254 -21.14 10.57 1.43
C THR A 254 -20.08 10.80 0.34
N PHE A 255 -19.44 9.74 -0.14
CA PHE A 255 -18.48 9.83 -1.25
C PHE A 255 -19.13 10.40 -2.52
N ALA A 256 -20.33 9.96 -2.89
CA ALA A 256 -21.03 10.50 -4.04
C ALA A 256 -21.33 12.00 -3.88
N LYS A 257 -21.79 12.42 -2.69
CA LYS A 257 -22.06 13.83 -2.39
C LYS A 257 -20.80 14.71 -2.48
N GLU A 258 -19.67 14.21 -1.97
CA GLU A 258 -18.39 14.92 -1.97
C GLU A 258 -17.59 14.73 -3.28
N ASN A 259 -18.20 14.04 -4.26
CA ASN A 259 -17.59 13.69 -5.54
C ASN A 259 -16.28 12.87 -5.40
N ILE A 260 -16.17 12.07 -4.35
CA ILE A 260 -15.01 11.21 -4.06
C ILE A 260 -15.21 9.84 -4.71
N SER A 261 -14.14 9.30 -5.28
CA SER A 261 -14.11 7.91 -5.76
C SER A 261 -13.04 7.13 -5.00
N SER A 262 -13.46 6.06 -4.32
CA SER A 262 -12.53 5.11 -3.71
C SER A 262 -12.06 4.12 -4.77
N ILE A 263 -10.76 4.06 -5.02
CA ILE A 263 -10.16 3.13 -5.99
C ILE A 263 -9.38 2.06 -5.25
N ASP A 264 -9.88 0.83 -5.32
CA ASP A 264 -9.16 -0.34 -4.81
C ASP A 264 -8.12 -0.83 -5.85
N TRP A 265 -7.82 -2.13 -5.86
CA TRP A 265 -6.88 -2.76 -6.77
C TRP A 265 -7.44 -4.09 -7.28
N ASN A 266 -6.88 -4.57 -8.39
CA ASN A 266 -7.18 -5.90 -8.91
C ASN A 266 -5.92 -6.74 -9.16
N SER A 267 -4.73 -6.24 -8.86
CA SER A 267 -3.46 -6.98 -8.91
C SER A 267 -2.59 -6.62 -7.69
N LEU A 268 -1.70 -7.52 -7.31
CA LEU A 268 -0.89 -7.46 -6.09
C LEU A 268 0.55 -7.85 -6.40
N ASN A 269 1.52 -7.16 -5.78
CA ASN A 269 2.90 -7.63 -5.71
C ASN A 269 3.17 -8.56 -4.52
N GLY A 270 2.24 -8.63 -3.57
CA GLY A 270 2.30 -9.50 -2.39
C GLY A 270 3.04 -8.92 -1.18
N ASP A 271 3.43 -7.64 -1.21
CA ASP A 271 4.20 -7.01 -0.13
C ASP A 271 3.43 -6.81 1.20
N ALA A 272 2.12 -7.08 1.20
CA ALA A 272 1.22 -6.97 2.35
C ALA A 272 0.51 -8.28 2.74
N GLU A 273 0.83 -9.41 2.11
CA GLU A 273 0.08 -10.68 2.30
C GLU A 273 0.51 -11.49 3.55
N GLY A 274 1.36 -10.92 4.42
CA GLY A 274 1.84 -11.56 5.66
C GLY A 274 2.88 -12.68 5.47
N LYS A 275 2.96 -13.30 4.29
CA LYS A 275 4.03 -14.23 3.92
C LYS A 275 5.29 -13.47 3.47
N LYS A 276 6.47 -13.93 3.90
CA LYS A 276 7.75 -13.42 3.35
C LYS A 276 7.96 -14.01 1.95
N TYR A 277 7.84 -13.17 0.93
CA TYR A 277 8.14 -13.54 -0.45
C TYR A 277 9.60 -13.24 -0.81
N SER A 278 10.20 -14.06 -1.66
CA SER A 278 11.41 -13.66 -2.41
C SER A 278 11.04 -12.65 -3.50
N ASN A 279 12.03 -11.96 -4.06
CA ASN A 279 11.80 -11.02 -5.16
C ASN A 279 11.16 -11.72 -6.37
N GLN A 280 11.60 -12.94 -6.68
CA GLN A 280 11.00 -13.75 -7.73
C GLN A 280 9.56 -14.15 -7.41
N ASP A 281 9.25 -14.51 -6.16
CA ASP A 281 7.88 -14.86 -5.80
C ASP A 281 6.93 -13.66 -5.91
N MET A 282 7.38 -12.46 -5.54
CA MET A 282 6.59 -11.24 -5.70
C MET A 282 6.32 -10.94 -7.17
N LEU A 283 7.34 -11.05 -8.03
CA LEU A 283 7.17 -10.90 -9.47
C LEU A 283 6.19 -11.95 -10.02
N ASN A 284 6.32 -13.22 -9.63
CA ASN A 284 5.38 -14.28 -10.00
C ASN A 284 3.95 -13.96 -9.52
N TYR A 285 3.80 -13.32 -8.36
CA TYR A 285 2.50 -12.92 -7.82
C TYR A 285 1.87 -11.78 -8.62
N VAL A 286 2.65 -10.79 -9.06
CA VAL A 286 2.19 -9.77 -10.02
C VAL A 286 1.69 -10.44 -11.28
N GLN A 287 2.51 -11.30 -11.89
CA GLN A 287 2.16 -11.99 -13.13
C GLN A 287 0.88 -12.82 -12.98
N LYS A 288 0.75 -13.56 -11.88
CA LYS A 288 -0.42 -14.38 -11.56
C LYS A 288 -1.67 -13.52 -11.40
N THR A 289 -1.60 -12.47 -10.60
CA THR A 289 -2.78 -11.65 -10.25
C THR A 289 -3.20 -10.72 -11.38
N SER A 290 -2.28 -10.34 -12.28
CA SER A 290 -2.57 -9.53 -13.46
C SER A 290 -2.96 -10.36 -14.71
N ASN A 291 -2.80 -11.69 -14.66
CA ASN A 291 -2.94 -12.52 -15.86
C ASN A 291 -4.34 -12.42 -16.47
N GLY A 292 -4.39 -12.24 -17.80
CA GLY A 292 -5.64 -12.18 -18.56
C GLY A 292 -6.45 -10.89 -18.39
N LYS A 293 -5.99 -9.92 -17.58
CA LYS A 293 -6.66 -8.63 -17.40
C LYS A 293 -6.23 -7.64 -18.47
N GLU A 294 -7.12 -6.78 -18.92
CA GLU A 294 -6.78 -5.65 -19.78
C GLU A 294 -6.51 -4.39 -18.97
N LYS A 295 -7.27 -4.19 -17.88
CA LYS A 295 -7.13 -3.06 -16.97
C LYS A 295 -6.58 -3.56 -15.65
N VAL A 296 -5.39 -3.11 -15.30
CA VAL A 296 -4.68 -3.56 -14.10
C VAL A 296 -4.42 -2.37 -13.20
N VAL A 297 -4.97 -2.39 -11.99
CA VAL A 297 -4.56 -1.49 -10.90
C VAL A 297 -3.80 -2.36 -9.92
N ILE A 298 -2.47 -2.16 -9.86
CA ILE A 298 -1.59 -2.94 -8.99
C ILE A 298 -1.39 -2.20 -7.67
N LEU A 299 -1.70 -2.87 -6.56
CA LEU A 299 -1.34 -2.41 -5.22
C LEU A 299 0.10 -2.80 -4.90
N MET A 300 0.86 -1.79 -4.49
CA MET A 300 2.21 -1.87 -3.95
C MET A 300 2.32 -0.84 -2.81
N HIS A 301 3.38 -0.91 -2.01
CA HIS A 301 3.62 0.07 -0.95
C HIS A 301 5.04 0.64 -1.06
N ASP A 302 5.15 1.95 -0.99
CA ASP A 302 6.42 2.68 -0.92
C ASP A 302 6.71 3.15 0.52
N SER A 303 6.10 2.52 1.52
CA SER A 303 6.33 2.80 2.95
C SER A 303 7.60 2.19 3.52
N GLU A 304 8.00 2.65 4.71
CA GLU A 304 9.12 2.09 5.48
C GLU A 304 9.01 0.55 5.62
N GLY A 305 10.13 -0.14 5.42
CA GLY A 305 10.22 -1.60 5.51
C GLY A 305 9.80 -2.36 4.24
N LYS A 306 9.34 -1.68 3.18
CA LYS A 306 8.93 -2.29 1.90
C LYS A 306 10.05 -2.35 0.86
N ILE A 307 11.28 -2.64 1.30
CA ILE A 307 12.48 -2.64 0.46
C ILE A 307 12.32 -3.48 -0.83
N LYS A 308 11.73 -4.66 -0.73
CA LYS A 308 11.58 -5.55 -1.89
C LYS A 308 10.66 -4.99 -2.96
N THR A 309 9.72 -4.12 -2.60
CA THR A 309 8.82 -3.46 -3.55
C THR A 309 9.61 -2.60 -4.52
N LYS A 310 10.54 -1.76 -4.04
CA LYS A 310 11.41 -0.99 -4.93
C LYS A 310 12.40 -1.88 -5.70
N GLU A 311 12.92 -2.93 -5.09
CA GLU A 311 13.86 -3.85 -5.76
C GLU A 311 13.25 -4.56 -6.99
N ILE A 312 11.98 -4.96 -6.92
CA ILE A 312 11.31 -5.65 -8.04
C ILE A 312 10.67 -4.70 -9.06
N LEU A 313 10.49 -3.43 -8.71
CA LEU A 313 9.75 -2.48 -9.53
C LEU A 313 10.25 -2.39 -10.99
N PRO A 314 11.57 -2.40 -11.28
CA PRO A 314 12.06 -2.42 -12.65
C PRO A 314 11.52 -3.61 -13.46
N GLN A 315 11.48 -4.80 -12.86
CA GLN A 315 11.04 -6.04 -13.51
C GLN A 315 9.51 -6.07 -13.67
N VAL A 316 8.78 -5.47 -12.73
CA VAL A 316 7.33 -5.28 -12.85
C VAL A 316 7.00 -4.37 -14.03
N ILE A 317 7.71 -3.25 -14.18
CA ILE A 317 7.53 -2.33 -15.30
C ILE A 317 7.86 -3.02 -16.63
N ASP A 318 8.99 -3.73 -16.70
CA ASP A 318 9.41 -4.43 -17.92
C ASP A 318 8.40 -5.53 -18.31
N TYR A 319 7.84 -6.26 -17.34
CA TYR A 319 6.79 -7.23 -17.59
C TYR A 319 5.56 -6.62 -18.27
N PHE A 320 5.05 -5.49 -17.76
CA PHE A 320 3.88 -4.85 -18.35
C PHE A 320 4.19 -4.21 -19.72
N LYS A 321 5.36 -3.58 -19.88
CA LYS A 321 5.83 -3.07 -21.19
C LYS A 321 5.90 -4.19 -22.23
N ASN A 322 6.53 -5.31 -21.89
CA ASN A 322 6.66 -6.47 -22.79
C ASN A 322 5.31 -7.10 -23.17
N LYS A 323 4.26 -6.88 -22.38
CA LYS A 323 2.89 -7.31 -22.69
C LYS A 323 2.04 -6.27 -23.41
N GLY A 324 2.63 -5.12 -23.76
CA GLY A 324 1.98 -4.03 -24.49
C GLY A 324 1.01 -3.21 -23.66
N TYR A 325 1.24 -3.08 -22.35
CA TYR A 325 0.42 -2.20 -21.51
C TYR A 325 0.88 -0.74 -21.61
N GLU A 326 -0.09 0.16 -21.70
CA GLU A 326 0.10 1.58 -21.48
C GLU A 326 0.09 1.89 -19.97
N PHE A 327 1.00 2.74 -19.52
CA PHE A 327 1.07 3.19 -18.13
C PHE A 327 0.27 4.47 -17.96
N LYS A 328 -0.71 4.44 -17.05
CA LYS A 328 -1.62 5.55 -16.78
C LYS A 328 -1.69 5.84 -15.27
N THR A 329 -2.14 7.04 -14.94
CA THR A 329 -2.39 7.49 -13.56
C THR A 329 -3.87 7.76 -13.34
N ILE A 330 -4.29 7.93 -12.09
CA ILE A 330 -5.70 8.11 -11.71
C ILE A 330 -5.92 9.54 -11.20
N SER A 331 -6.83 10.28 -11.84
CA SER A 331 -7.16 11.68 -11.50
C SER A 331 -8.65 11.93 -11.29
#